data_AF-A0A430LMM3-F1
#
_entry.id   AF-A0A430LMM3-F1
#
_cell.length_a   1.000
_cell.length_b   1.000
_cell.length_c   1.000
_cell.angle_alpha   90.00
_cell.angle_beta   90.00
_cell.angle_gamma   90.00
#
_symmetry.space_group_name_H-M   'P 1'
#
loop_
_entity.id
_entity.type
_entity.pdbx_description
1 polymer ?
#
loop_
_entity_poly.entity_id
_entity_poly.type
_entity_poly.pdbx_seq_one_letter_code
_entity_poly.pdbx_strand_id
1 'polypeptide(L)'
;MLNELKALNDGLQNLLPKGDVDTICQSLAGEIINADMKLESLTDDELGEMGLKVAKTIELRRVNMTSVLAQSAFSKVQYGDDGGEETSPYFIPTSCFSGFTELRIKQGMPISRHIYDYQSPEASRQKEVVLVEWRSADAESKHSTITREELTSRRSHVVSLLHRTAVSDHDYRVLNCLGFCLATARMSDGDTERVVGFVYQLPTHAASHIMPVSLREIIGDAFVSPEPSIPSLDDRYQLARTLAVCLYHLQCAGWIHRKISSYNILFFKDGASGKVDITQPYLAGWQYARPDGEDFPLAAIHIKSEGYALGSISLGDFGMYIHPSRWVDEWGPAHDSQASKLPPFQKVHDIYSFGVVLVEIAFWEPIFALVSSEKREKMKALEVCERWDNVRWPLDIRATAEKELASEMGVSYRNAVLNCLQGLDNVEDGVEKQFFWQVVDKLKYTCITE
;
A
#
# COMPACT_ATOMS: atom_id res chain seq x y z
N MET A 1 -27.39 -31.97 -10.48
CA MET A 1 -26.57 -31.74 -9.28
C MET A 1 -25.94 -30.35 -9.24
N LEU A 2 -24.97 -29.98 -10.09
CA LEU A 2 -24.33 -28.64 -10.01
C LEU A 2 -25.31 -27.48 -10.25
N ASN A 3 -26.18 -27.60 -11.27
CA ASN A 3 -27.21 -26.59 -11.55
C ASN A 3 -28.27 -26.50 -10.44
N GLU A 4 -28.55 -27.60 -9.74
CA GLU A 4 -29.51 -27.62 -8.62
C GLU A 4 -28.89 -27.00 -7.37
N LEU A 5 -27.59 -27.24 -7.12
CA LEU A 5 -26.82 -26.58 -6.07
C LEU A 5 -26.70 -25.07 -6.32
N LYS A 6 -26.46 -24.67 -7.57
CA LYS A 6 -26.43 -23.25 -7.98
C LYS A 6 -27.80 -22.60 -7.75
N ALA A 7 -28.88 -23.22 -8.24
CA ALA A 7 -30.24 -22.72 -8.03
C ALA A 7 -30.63 -22.65 -6.55
N LEU A 8 -30.18 -23.61 -5.72
CA LEU A 8 -30.38 -23.58 -4.28
C LEU A 8 -29.60 -22.43 -3.62
N ASN A 9 -28.33 -22.24 -3.98
CA ASN A 9 -27.50 -21.16 -3.47
C ASN A 9 -28.06 -19.79 -3.83
N ASP A 10 -28.45 -19.59 -5.10
CA ASP A 10 -29.09 -18.36 -5.57
C ASP A 10 -30.43 -18.14 -4.85
N GLY A 11 -31.19 -19.23 -4.62
CA GLY A 11 -32.42 -19.22 -3.83
C GLY A 11 -32.18 -18.78 -2.38
N LEU A 12 -31.14 -19.28 -1.72
CA LEU A 12 -30.75 -18.89 -0.35
C LEU A 12 -30.29 -17.43 -0.30
N GLN A 13 -29.53 -16.97 -1.29
CA GLN A 13 -29.08 -15.57 -1.39
C GLN A 13 -30.27 -14.61 -1.48
N ASN A 14 -31.33 -14.97 -2.22
CA ASN A 14 -32.54 -14.16 -2.35
C ASN A 14 -33.35 -14.04 -1.05
N LEU A 15 -33.08 -14.89 -0.03
CA LEU A 15 -33.73 -14.81 1.27
C LEU A 15 -33.06 -13.80 2.22
N LEU A 16 -31.84 -13.35 1.90
CA LEU A 16 -31.07 -12.44 2.73
C LEU A 16 -31.38 -10.98 2.37
N PRO A 17 -31.40 -10.06 3.36
CA PRO A 17 -31.40 -8.62 3.09
C PRO A 17 -30.23 -8.24 2.17
N LYS A 18 -30.44 -7.31 1.24
CA LYS A 18 -29.39 -6.91 0.27
C LYS A 18 -28.06 -6.50 0.94
N GLY A 19 -28.13 -5.79 2.07
CA GLY A 19 -26.94 -5.43 2.83
C GLY A 19 -26.17 -6.62 3.40
N ASP A 20 -26.88 -7.67 3.83
CA ASP A 20 -26.27 -8.90 4.35
C ASP A 20 -25.67 -9.74 3.22
N VAL A 21 -26.32 -9.75 2.06
CA VAL A 21 -25.75 -10.30 0.83
C VAL A 21 -24.43 -9.60 0.55
N ASP A 22 -24.42 -8.29 0.30
CA ASP A 22 -23.19 -7.55 -0.04
C ASP A 22 -22.06 -7.78 0.98
N THR A 23 -22.41 -7.88 2.27
CA THR A 23 -21.49 -8.21 3.35
C THR A 23 -20.82 -9.57 3.18
N ILE A 24 -21.62 -10.62 3.02
CA ILE A 24 -21.14 -12.00 2.85
C ILE A 24 -20.31 -12.09 1.57
N CYS A 25 -20.72 -11.39 0.52
CA CYS A 25 -20.05 -11.37 -0.76
C CYS A 25 -18.65 -10.74 -0.67
N GLN A 26 -18.54 -9.62 0.06
CA GLN A 26 -17.25 -8.98 0.31
C GLN A 26 -16.38 -9.85 1.23
N SER A 27 -16.94 -10.57 2.20
CA SER A 27 -16.16 -11.41 3.13
C SER A 27 -15.67 -12.74 2.53
N LEU A 28 -16.26 -13.18 1.41
CA LEU A 28 -16.13 -14.53 0.89
C LEU A 28 -14.68 -14.91 0.54
N ALA A 29 -13.88 -13.98 -0.01
CA ALA A 29 -12.49 -14.25 -0.36
C ALA A 29 -11.67 -14.67 0.87
N GLY A 30 -11.78 -13.92 1.96
CA GLY A 30 -11.12 -14.21 3.22
C GLY A 30 -11.61 -15.52 3.86
N GLU A 31 -12.91 -15.85 3.74
CA GLU A 31 -13.43 -17.13 4.25
C GLU A 31 -12.86 -18.33 3.47
N ILE A 32 -12.82 -18.25 2.14
CA ILE A 32 -12.30 -19.32 1.28
C ILE A 32 -10.81 -19.56 1.49
N ILE A 33 -10.01 -18.49 1.57
CA ILE A 33 -8.57 -18.56 1.81
C ILE A 33 -8.28 -19.29 3.12
N ASN A 34 -9.06 -19.00 4.17
CA ASN A 34 -8.89 -19.62 5.49
C ASN A 34 -9.42 -21.05 5.58
N ALA A 35 -10.30 -21.46 4.66
CA ALA A 35 -10.79 -22.82 4.59
C ALA A 35 -9.82 -23.79 3.87
N ASP A 36 -8.65 -23.31 3.41
CA ASP A 36 -7.65 -24.04 2.61
C ASP A 36 -8.30 -24.82 1.44
N MET A 37 -9.29 -24.20 0.81
CA MET A 37 -10.00 -24.81 -0.31
C MET A 37 -9.14 -24.73 -1.57
N LYS A 38 -8.70 -25.87 -2.09
CA LYS A 38 -8.12 -25.97 -3.44
C LYS A 38 -9.21 -25.74 -4.48
N LEU A 39 -9.42 -24.49 -4.85
CA LEU A 39 -10.24 -24.16 -6.01
C LEU A 39 -9.45 -24.45 -7.29
N GLU A 40 -9.98 -25.35 -8.11
CA GLU A 40 -9.53 -25.49 -9.50
C GLU A 40 -9.78 -24.17 -10.24
N SER A 41 -9.04 -23.92 -11.33
CA SER A 41 -9.22 -22.73 -12.15
C SER A 41 -10.63 -22.73 -12.73
N LEU A 42 -11.53 -21.99 -12.10
CA LEU A 42 -12.92 -21.87 -12.55
C LEU A 42 -12.95 -21.02 -13.82
N THR A 43 -13.73 -21.47 -14.81
CA THR A 43 -13.92 -20.72 -16.05
C THR A 43 -14.94 -19.59 -15.85
N ASP A 44 -14.71 -18.46 -16.53
CA ASP A 44 -15.49 -17.23 -16.37
C ASP A 44 -17.01 -17.41 -16.60
N ASP A 45 -17.40 -18.42 -17.39
CA ASP A 45 -18.80 -18.65 -17.81
C ASP A 45 -19.68 -19.33 -16.73
N GLU A 46 -19.10 -19.86 -15.65
CA GLU A 46 -19.83 -20.65 -14.63
C GLU A 46 -20.19 -19.85 -13.36
N LEU A 47 -19.47 -18.76 -13.10
CA LEU A 47 -19.58 -17.95 -11.88
C LEU A 47 -20.38 -16.67 -12.13
N GLY A 48 -21.29 -16.32 -11.21
CA GLY A 48 -21.87 -14.98 -11.18
C GLY A 48 -20.80 -13.91 -10.92
N GLU A 49 -21.12 -12.62 -11.12
CA GLU A 49 -20.19 -11.49 -10.98
C GLU A 49 -19.34 -11.53 -9.70
N MET A 50 -19.95 -11.95 -8.59
CA MET A 50 -19.31 -12.10 -7.29
C MET A 50 -18.35 -13.29 -7.21
N GLY A 51 -18.74 -14.44 -7.76
CA GLY A 51 -17.85 -15.59 -7.86
C GLY A 51 -16.62 -15.25 -8.70
N LEU A 52 -16.79 -14.42 -9.73
CA LEU A 52 -15.69 -13.91 -10.54
C LEU A 52 -14.74 -13.01 -9.74
N LYS A 53 -15.25 -12.07 -8.93
CA LYS A 53 -14.40 -11.22 -8.05
C LYS A 53 -13.53 -12.06 -7.11
N VAL A 54 -14.13 -13.07 -6.48
CA VAL A 54 -13.44 -13.95 -5.54
C VAL A 54 -12.43 -14.84 -6.27
N ALA A 55 -12.81 -15.43 -7.41
CA ALA A 55 -11.90 -16.22 -8.24
C ALA A 55 -10.69 -15.40 -8.70
N LYS A 56 -10.90 -14.16 -9.16
CA LYS A 56 -9.80 -13.23 -9.52
C LYS A 56 -8.87 -12.96 -8.34
N THR A 57 -9.42 -12.73 -7.13
CA THR A 57 -8.63 -12.50 -5.92
C THR A 57 -7.76 -13.70 -5.58
N ILE A 58 -8.31 -14.92 -5.68
CA ILE A 58 -7.59 -16.17 -5.42
C ILE A 58 -6.51 -16.43 -6.47
N GLU A 59 -6.81 -16.17 -7.74
CA GLU A 59 -5.83 -16.27 -8.83
C GLU A 59 -4.69 -15.26 -8.67
N LEU A 60 -4.99 -14.03 -8.25
CA LEU A 60 -3.97 -13.05 -7.87
C LEU A 60 -3.09 -13.58 -6.74
N ARG A 61 -3.69 -14.10 -5.66
CA ARG A 61 -2.94 -14.69 -4.54
C ARG A 61 -2.04 -15.83 -5.01
N ARG A 62 -2.54 -16.71 -5.87
CA ARG A 62 -1.78 -17.84 -6.43
C ARG A 62 -0.57 -17.37 -7.23
N VAL A 63 -0.75 -16.38 -8.10
CA VAL A 63 0.36 -15.83 -8.91
C VAL A 63 1.37 -15.07 -8.04
N ASN A 64 0.89 -14.41 -6.99
CA ASN A 64 1.72 -13.71 -6.01
C ASN A 64 2.61 -14.69 -5.22
N MET A 65 2.06 -15.84 -4.81
CA MET A 65 2.81 -16.92 -4.13
C MET A 65 3.74 -17.70 -5.06
N THR A 66 3.60 -17.58 -6.38
CA THR A 66 4.44 -18.31 -7.34
C THR A 66 5.81 -17.63 -7.41
N SER A 67 6.86 -18.31 -6.93
CA SER A 67 8.20 -17.71 -6.87
C SER A 67 8.71 -17.25 -8.25
N VAL A 68 9.36 -16.09 -8.26
CA VAL A 68 10.09 -15.55 -9.42
C VAL A 68 11.12 -16.55 -9.96
N LEU A 69 11.66 -17.41 -9.09
CA LEU A 69 12.61 -18.47 -9.44
C LEU A 69 11.96 -19.62 -10.24
N ALA A 70 10.71 -19.98 -9.95
CA ALA A 70 9.98 -20.99 -10.72
C ALA A 70 9.73 -20.55 -12.17
N GLN A 71 9.56 -19.24 -12.41
CA GLN A 71 9.47 -18.67 -13.76
C GLN A 71 10.84 -18.54 -14.44
N SER A 72 11.91 -18.29 -13.68
CA SER A 72 13.28 -18.24 -14.21
C SER A 72 13.81 -19.58 -14.74
N ALA A 73 13.21 -20.70 -14.31
CA ALA A 73 13.51 -22.03 -14.86
C ALA A 73 13.13 -22.17 -16.34
N PHE A 74 12.29 -21.28 -16.88
CA PHE A 74 11.88 -21.27 -18.29
C PHE A 74 12.73 -20.36 -19.20
N SER A 75 13.71 -19.64 -18.68
CA SER A 75 14.58 -18.81 -19.51
C SER A 75 15.95 -18.62 -18.88
N LYS A 76 16.79 -19.66 -18.98
CA LYS A 76 18.25 -19.49 -18.91
C LYS A 76 18.70 -18.71 -20.14
N VAL A 77 18.75 -17.39 -20.03
CA VAL A 77 19.50 -16.57 -20.99
C VAL A 77 20.83 -16.22 -20.32
N GLN A 78 21.93 -16.74 -20.87
CA GLN A 78 23.28 -16.36 -20.47
C GLN A 78 23.56 -14.95 -20.99
N TYR A 79 24.11 -14.06 -20.15
CA TYR A 79 24.70 -12.81 -20.63
C TYR A 79 25.99 -12.46 -19.89
N GLY A 80 26.89 -11.84 -20.66
CA GLY A 80 28.24 -11.43 -20.28
C GLY A 80 28.32 -10.04 -19.67
N ASP A 81 29.47 -9.80 -19.05
CA ASP A 81 29.84 -8.70 -18.15
C ASP A 81 30.10 -7.35 -18.85
N ASP A 82 29.21 -6.89 -19.74
CA ASP A 82 29.36 -5.59 -20.39
C ASP A 82 28.00 -4.88 -20.54
N GLY A 83 27.78 -3.80 -19.78
CA GLY A 83 26.95 -2.63 -20.12
C GLY A 83 25.55 -2.79 -20.77
N GLY A 84 24.91 -3.95 -20.69
CA GLY A 84 23.73 -4.30 -21.49
C GLY A 84 22.43 -3.56 -21.13
N GLU A 85 21.63 -3.26 -22.15
CA GLU A 85 20.25 -2.78 -22.05
C GLU A 85 19.40 -3.69 -21.14
N GLU A 86 18.51 -3.11 -20.32
CA GLU A 86 17.63 -3.91 -19.46
C GLU A 86 16.61 -4.68 -20.31
N THR A 87 16.61 -6.00 -20.17
CA THR A 87 15.88 -6.94 -21.06
C THR A 87 14.46 -7.28 -20.58
N SER A 88 13.92 -6.55 -19.58
CA SER A 88 12.57 -6.79 -19.07
C SER A 88 11.51 -6.20 -20.01
N PRO A 89 10.40 -6.92 -20.28
CA PRO A 89 9.27 -6.35 -21.04
C PRO A 89 8.59 -5.18 -20.32
N TYR A 90 8.81 -5.05 -19.01
CA TYR A 90 8.26 -3.96 -18.19
C TYR A 90 9.25 -2.81 -17.96
N PHE A 91 10.44 -2.87 -18.57
CA PHE A 91 11.40 -1.78 -18.48
C PHE A 91 11.02 -0.64 -19.45
N ILE A 92 10.90 0.57 -18.92
CA ILE A 92 10.61 1.79 -19.68
C ILE A 92 11.85 2.69 -19.66
N PRO A 93 12.54 2.89 -20.80
CA PRO A 93 13.62 3.85 -20.89
C PRO A 93 13.15 5.28 -20.57
N THR A 94 13.95 6.06 -19.85
CA THR A 94 13.62 7.46 -19.53
C THR A 94 13.51 8.36 -20.76
N SER A 95 14.07 7.95 -21.89
CA SER A 95 13.89 8.60 -23.19
C SER A 95 12.45 8.57 -23.71
N CYS A 96 11.59 7.72 -23.15
CA CYS A 96 10.16 7.67 -23.47
C CYS A 96 9.37 8.82 -22.81
N PHE A 97 9.99 9.58 -21.90
CA PHE A 97 9.37 10.71 -21.20
C PHE A 97 9.79 12.04 -21.87
N SER A 98 8.80 12.79 -22.37
CA SER A 98 9.07 14.07 -23.02
C SER A 98 9.63 15.08 -22.00
N GLY A 99 10.76 15.71 -22.34
CA GLY A 99 11.35 16.74 -21.49
C GLY A 99 11.98 16.23 -20.20
N PHE A 100 12.27 14.93 -20.10
CA PHE A 100 12.98 14.37 -18.94
C PHE A 100 14.36 15.02 -18.79
N THR A 101 14.56 15.73 -17.69
CA THR A 101 15.84 16.34 -17.28
C THR A 101 16.36 15.69 -16.01
N GLU A 102 17.56 16.10 -15.55
CA GLU A 102 18.14 15.64 -14.28
C GLU A 102 17.13 15.72 -13.13
N LEU A 103 16.82 14.57 -12.52
CA LEU A 103 15.89 14.46 -11.38
C LEU A 103 16.52 15.12 -10.15
N ARG A 104 15.73 15.91 -9.42
CA ARG A 104 16.15 16.48 -8.14
C ARG A 104 15.27 15.93 -7.03
N ILE A 105 15.87 15.18 -6.12
CA ILE A 105 15.14 14.56 -5.00
C ILE A 105 15.59 15.22 -3.70
N LYS A 106 14.61 15.62 -2.88
CA LYS A 106 14.86 16.15 -1.54
C LYS A 106 15.38 15.01 -0.67
N GLN A 107 16.49 15.27 0.03
CA GLN A 107 17.11 14.26 0.89
C GLN A 107 16.11 13.74 1.92
N GLY A 108 15.99 12.42 1.98
CA GLY A 108 15.18 11.70 2.94
C GLY A 108 13.65 11.71 2.73
N MET A 109 13.15 12.24 1.63
CA MET A 109 11.80 11.87 1.17
C MET A 109 11.83 10.42 0.66
N PRO A 110 11.00 9.50 1.21
CA PRO A 110 11.05 8.09 0.79
C PRO A 110 10.59 7.90 -0.66
N ILE A 111 9.67 8.74 -1.14
CA ILE A 111 9.10 8.69 -2.49
C ILE A 111 9.00 10.11 -3.04
N SER A 112 9.37 10.28 -4.31
CA SER A 112 9.20 11.54 -5.06
C SER A 112 8.33 11.30 -6.29
N ARG A 113 7.31 12.14 -6.50
CA ARG A 113 6.31 11.96 -7.55
C ARG A 113 6.47 13.02 -8.63
N HIS A 114 6.42 12.60 -9.90
CA HIS A 114 6.49 13.49 -11.06
C HIS A 114 5.49 13.04 -12.12
N ILE A 115 5.00 13.97 -12.93
CA ILE A 115 4.18 13.67 -14.10
C ILE A 115 4.99 13.90 -15.38
N TYR A 116 4.83 13.00 -16.35
CA TYR A 116 5.48 13.09 -17.66
C TYR A 116 4.49 12.80 -18.80
N ASP A 117 4.76 13.38 -19.97
CA ASP A 117 4.20 12.91 -21.23
C ASP A 117 4.99 11.69 -21.69
N TYR A 118 4.36 10.52 -21.63
CA TYR A 118 4.92 9.24 -22.01
C TYR A 118 4.50 8.85 -23.43
N GLN A 119 5.47 8.36 -24.19
CA GLN A 119 5.25 7.79 -25.50
C GLN A 119 5.72 6.34 -25.49
N SER A 120 4.76 5.41 -25.63
CA SER A 120 5.06 3.98 -25.67
C SER A 120 5.98 3.64 -26.85
N PRO A 121 7.02 2.81 -26.64
CA PRO A 121 7.86 2.29 -27.72
C PRO A 121 7.07 1.46 -28.76
N GLU A 122 5.99 0.80 -28.32
CA GLU A 122 5.24 -0.17 -29.13
C GLU A 122 4.00 0.45 -29.80
N ALA A 123 3.38 1.45 -29.17
CA ALA A 123 2.18 2.10 -29.71
C ALA A 123 2.54 3.34 -30.54
N SER A 124 2.47 3.19 -31.87
CA SER A 124 2.68 4.29 -32.81
C SER A 124 1.52 5.31 -32.77
N ARG A 125 1.62 6.32 -31.87
CA ARG A 125 1.20 7.75 -32.03
C ARG A 125 0.46 8.40 -30.85
N GLN A 126 0.01 7.69 -29.82
CA GLN A 126 -0.71 8.35 -28.72
C GLN A 126 0.23 8.62 -27.54
N LYS A 127 0.45 9.91 -27.24
CA LYS A 127 1.09 10.33 -25.99
C LYS A 127 0.06 10.19 -24.88
N GLU A 128 0.45 9.57 -23.78
CA GLU A 128 -0.35 9.50 -22.56
C GLU A 128 0.39 10.18 -21.41
N VAL A 129 -0.36 10.76 -20.48
CA VAL A 129 0.22 11.36 -19.27
C VAL A 129 0.37 10.25 -18.23
N VAL A 130 1.54 10.16 -17.61
CA VAL A 130 1.84 9.15 -16.58
C VAL A 130 2.36 9.80 -15.30
N LEU A 131 2.07 9.14 -14.18
CA LEU A 131 2.64 9.46 -12.88
C LEU A 131 3.84 8.52 -12.64
N VAL A 132 5.00 9.08 -12.32
CA VAL A 132 6.18 8.30 -11.96
C VAL A 132 6.54 8.55 -10.50
N GLU A 133 6.55 7.47 -9.72
CA GLU A 133 6.97 7.49 -8.32
C GLU A 133 8.39 6.94 -8.20
N TRP A 134 9.33 7.82 -7.83
CA TRP A 134 10.76 7.57 -7.71
C TRP A 134 11.15 7.26 -6.28
N ARG A 135 12.10 6.34 -6.12
CA ARG A 135 12.77 6.03 -4.85
C ARG A 135 14.26 5.82 -5.04
N SER A 136 15.02 5.95 -3.96
CA SER A 136 16.42 5.53 -3.90
C SER A 136 16.57 4.03 -4.23
N ALA A 137 17.45 3.71 -5.17
CA ALA A 137 17.81 2.32 -5.47
C ALA A 137 18.62 1.70 -4.32
N ASP A 138 19.36 2.52 -3.55
CA ASP A 138 20.11 2.05 -2.40
C ASP A 138 19.20 1.52 -1.29
N ALA A 139 17.95 1.99 -1.21
CA ALA A 139 16.92 1.40 -0.36
C ALA A 139 16.63 -0.08 -0.70
N GLU A 140 16.92 -0.55 -1.93
CA GLU A 140 16.75 -1.95 -2.35
C GLU A 140 18.02 -2.79 -2.20
N SER A 141 19.21 -2.18 -2.20
CA SER A 141 20.46 -2.94 -2.43
C SER A 141 21.61 -2.66 -1.46
N LYS A 142 21.58 -1.56 -0.69
CA LYS A 142 22.75 -1.09 0.08
C LYS A 142 23.34 -2.13 1.05
N HIS A 143 22.49 -3.03 1.55
CA HIS A 143 22.91 -4.11 2.44
C HIS A 143 22.40 -5.48 2.01
N SER A 144 22.15 -5.63 0.70
CA SER A 144 21.59 -6.84 0.12
C SER A 144 22.64 -7.57 -0.72
N THR A 145 22.56 -8.90 -0.76
CA THR A 145 23.40 -9.72 -1.65
C THR A 145 22.71 -10.03 -2.98
N ILE A 146 21.57 -9.36 -3.25
CA ILE A 146 20.76 -9.57 -4.45
C ILE A 146 21.50 -9.02 -5.68
N THR A 147 21.53 -9.79 -6.76
CA THR A 147 22.15 -9.35 -8.02
C THR A 147 21.28 -8.34 -8.77
N ARG A 148 21.84 -7.65 -9.77
CA ARG A 148 21.07 -6.68 -10.58
C ARG A 148 19.95 -7.38 -11.36
N GLU A 149 20.21 -8.59 -11.84
CA GLU A 149 19.25 -9.42 -12.59
C GLU A 149 18.08 -9.83 -11.70
N GLU A 150 18.36 -10.24 -10.45
CA GLU A 150 17.34 -10.59 -9.47
C GLU A 150 16.48 -9.37 -9.09
N LEU A 151 17.08 -8.18 -8.93
CA LEU A 151 16.33 -6.93 -8.70
C LEU A 151 15.42 -6.61 -9.89
N THR A 152 15.92 -6.74 -11.11
CA THR A 152 15.16 -6.51 -12.35
C THR A 152 13.98 -7.48 -12.45
N SER A 153 14.22 -8.75 -12.17
CA SER A 153 13.18 -9.79 -12.16
C SER A 153 12.10 -9.52 -11.12
N ARG A 154 12.49 -9.08 -9.91
CA ARG A 154 11.54 -8.66 -8.86
C ARG A 154 10.71 -7.46 -9.26
N ARG A 155 11.33 -6.41 -9.81
CA ARG A 155 10.62 -5.21 -10.27
C ARG A 155 9.59 -5.59 -11.34
N SER A 156 9.99 -6.42 -12.29
CA SER A 156 9.12 -6.94 -13.35
C SER A 156 7.92 -7.72 -12.79
N HIS A 157 8.16 -8.57 -11.80
CA HIS A 157 7.10 -9.33 -11.12
C HIS A 157 6.13 -8.41 -10.37
N VAL A 158 6.64 -7.42 -9.62
CA VAL A 158 5.79 -6.44 -8.91
C VAL A 158 4.97 -5.62 -9.90
N VAL A 159 5.55 -5.12 -11.00
CA VAL A 159 4.80 -4.40 -12.04
C VAL A 159 3.68 -5.27 -12.60
N SER A 160 3.98 -6.52 -12.99
CA SER A 160 3.00 -7.46 -13.51
C SER A 160 1.83 -7.68 -12.53
N LEU A 161 2.14 -7.88 -11.24
CA LEU A 161 1.12 -8.05 -10.22
C LEU A 161 0.29 -6.78 -9.98
N LEU A 162 0.92 -5.60 -9.97
CA LEU A 162 0.21 -4.32 -9.82
C LEU A 162 -0.73 -4.07 -11.01
N HIS A 163 -0.28 -4.34 -12.23
CA HIS A 163 -1.10 -4.27 -13.43
C HIS A 163 -2.33 -5.19 -13.30
N ARG A 164 -2.11 -6.48 -13.00
CA ARG A 164 -3.19 -7.47 -12.84
C ARG A 164 -4.16 -7.07 -11.72
N THR A 165 -3.64 -6.54 -10.61
CA THR A 165 -4.46 -6.08 -9.47
C THR A 165 -5.34 -4.90 -9.87
N ALA A 166 -4.77 -3.87 -10.53
CA ALA A 166 -5.49 -2.67 -10.94
C ALA A 166 -6.61 -2.94 -11.95
N VAL A 167 -6.42 -3.90 -12.87
CA VAL A 167 -7.45 -4.26 -13.87
C VAL A 167 -8.45 -5.31 -13.39
N SER A 168 -8.21 -5.94 -12.22
CA SER A 168 -9.08 -6.99 -11.70
C SER A 168 -10.39 -6.44 -11.14
N ASP A 169 -10.29 -5.40 -10.30
CA ASP A 169 -11.42 -4.72 -9.67
C ASP A 169 -11.04 -3.30 -9.21
N HIS A 170 -11.98 -2.37 -9.25
CA HIS A 170 -11.79 -1.00 -8.76
C HIS A 170 -11.68 -0.92 -7.23
N ASP A 171 -12.21 -1.92 -6.51
CA ASP A 171 -12.17 -2.02 -5.05
C ASP A 171 -10.72 -2.10 -4.51
N TYR A 172 -9.75 -2.51 -5.34
CA TYR A 172 -8.33 -2.52 -4.99
C TYR A 172 -7.71 -1.11 -4.86
N ARG A 173 -8.30 -0.08 -5.48
CA ARG A 173 -7.80 1.31 -5.43
C ARG A 173 -6.30 1.45 -5.75
N VAL A 174 -5.78 0.62 -6.66
CA VAL A 174 -4.39 0.65 -7.14
C VAL A 174 -4.33 1.28 -8.51
N LEU A 175 -3.34 2.14 -8.76
CA LEU A 175 -3.10 2.70 -10.08
C LEU A 175 -2.52 1.63 -11.01
N ASN A 176 -2.96 1.63 -12.27
CA ASN A 176 -2.45 0.71 -13.27
C ASN A 176 -0.96 0.97 -13.53
N CYS A 177 -0.10 0.03 -13.14
CA CYS A 177 1.35 0.13 -13.31
C CYS A 177 1.76 -0.39 -14.68
N LEU A 178 2.39 0.48 -15.48
CA LEU A 178 2.79 0.18 -16.86
C LEU A 178 4.19 -0.42 -16.94
N GLY A 179 5.06 -0.08 -15.98
CA GLY A 179 6.47 -0.42 -16.05
C GLY A 179 7.29 0.17 -14.92
N PHE A 180 8.59 -0.10 -14.96
CA PHE A 180 9.58 0.55 -14.11
C PHE A 180 10.69 1.16 -14.97
N CYS A 181 11.36 2.17 -14.44
CA CYS A 181 12.44 2.88 -15.09
C CYS A 181 13.59 3.13 -14.11
N LEU A 182 14.80 3.31 -14.65
CA LEU A 182 15.98 3.65 -13.87
C LEU A 182 16.52 5.01 -14.28
N ALA A 183 16.97 5.77 -13.30
CA ALA A 183 17.62 7.05 -13.54
C ALA A 183 18.68 7.35 -12.47
N THR A 184 19.36 8.48 -12.63
CA THR A 184 20.22 9.07 -11.61
C THR A 184 19.59 10.40 -11.18
N ALA A 185 19.44 10.60 -9.88
CA ALA A 185 18.94 11.83 -9.30
C ALA A 185 20.07 12.58 -8.59
N ARG A 186 20.02 13.91 -8.67
CA ARG A 186 20.86 14.80 -7.87
C ARG A 186 20.18 15.07 -6.53
N MET A 187 20.93 14.82 -5.47
CA MET A 187 20.53 15.01 -4.08
C MET A 187 20.80 16.45 -3.64
N SER A 188 20.24 16.83 -2.49
CA SER A 188 20.28 18.21 -1.98
C SER A 188 21.68 18.65 -1.52
N ASP A 189 22.54 17.70 -1.17
CA ASP A 189 23.96 17.86 -0.82
C ASP A 189 24.89 17.95 -2.05
N GLY A 190 24.35 17.74 -3.26
CA GLY A 190 25.09 17.77 -4.51
C GLY A 190 25.53 16.39 -5.01
N ASP A 191 25.35 15.33 -4.21
CA ASP A 191 25.67 13.96 -4.61
C ASP A 191 24.65 13.42 -5.63
N THR A 192 25.03 12.34 -6.31
CA THR A 192 24.15 11.65 -7.27
C THR A 192 23.83 10.25 -6.80
N GLU A 193 22.56 9.89 -6.82
CA GLU A 193 22.07 8.59 -6.38
C GLU A 193 21.29 7.89 -7.50
N ARG A 194 21.40 6.56 -7.58
CA ARG A 194 20.56 5.77 -8.49
C ARG A 194 19.14 5.71 -7.95
N VAL A 195 18.16 5.86 -8.83
CA VAL A 195 16.75 5.84 -8.46
C VAL A 195 15.96 4.90 -9.35
N VAL A 196 14.93 4.30 -8.77
CA VAL A 196 13.97 3.43 -9.45
C VAL A 196 12.63 4.15 -9.47
N GLY A 197 12.04 4.30 -10.66
CA GLY A 197 10.73 4.90 -10.86
C GLY A 197 9.71 3.86 -11.28
N PHE A 198 8.54 3.82 -10.64
CA PHE A 198 7.40 3.03 -11.09
C PHE A 198 6.44 3.92 -11.85
N VAL A 199 6.01 3.49 -13.03
CA VAL A 199 5.25 4.29 -14.00
C VAL A 199 3.79 3.88 -13.96
N TYR A 200 2.91 4.82 -13.65
CA TYR A 200 1.48 4.57 -13.48
C TYR A 200 0.64 5.38 -14.46
N GLN A 201 -0.39 4.74 -15.00
CA GLN A 201 -1.44 5.42 -15.74
C GLN A 201 -2.32 6.24 -14.80
N LEU A 202 -2.67 7.46 -15.19
CA LEU A 202 -3.61 8.28 -14.44
C LEU A 202 -5.04 7.71 -14.55
N PRO A 203 -5.89 7.86 -13.52
CA PRO A 203 -7.31 7.54 -13.63
C PRO A 203 -7.98 8.32 -14.76
N THR A 204 -8.99 7.72 -15.40
CA THR A 204 -9.66 8.32 -16.58
C THR A 204 -10.34 9.67 -16.30
N HIS A 205 -10.78 9.90 -15.05
CA HIS A 205 -11.38 11.16 -14.62
C HIS A 205 -10.35 12.23 -14.24
N ALA A 206 -9.08 11.86 -14.07
CA ALA A 206 -8.06 12.77 -13.56
C ALA A 206 -7.73 13.87 -14.58
N ALA A 207 -7.60 15.10 -14.08
CA ALA A 207 -7.08 16.22 -14.85
C ALA A 207 -5.64 15.93 -15.31
N SER A 208 -5.40 16.07 -16.62
CA SER A 208 -4.07 15.89 -17.20
C SER A 208 -3.09 16.93 -16.66
N HIS A 209 -1.82 16.54 -16.50
CA HIS A 209 -0.72 17.40 -16.06
C HIS A 209 -0.88 18.04 -14.67
N ILE A 210 -1.86 17.60 -13.87
CA ILE A 210 -2.04 18.04 -12.48
C ILE A 210 -1.52 16.96 -11.53
N MET A 211 -0.60 17.33 -10.64
CA MET A 211 -0.09 16.42 -9.61
C MET A 211 -1.23 15.92 -8.70
N PRO A 212 -1.27 14.62 -8.37
CA PRO A 212 -2.18 14.14 -7.33
C PRO A 212 -1.83 14.78 -5.99
N VAL A 213 -2.85 14.93 -5.16
CA VAL A 213 -2.71 15.45 -3.79
C VAL A 213 -2.83 14.28 -2.82
N SER A 214 -1.96 14.22 -1.83
CA SER A 214 -2.02 13.21 -0.78
C SER A 214 -3.02 13.56 0.32
N LEU A 215 -3.52 12.55 1.04
CA LEU A 215 -4.34 12.76 2.24
C LEU A 215 -3.60 13.63 3.27
N ARG A 216 -2.28 13.44 3.38
CA ARG A 216 -1.43 14.22 4.28
C ARG A 216 -1.41 15.70 3.95
N GLU A 217 -1.38 16.05 2.68
CA GLU A 217 -1.44 17.45 2.21
C GLU A 217 -2.83 18.03 2.47
N ILE A 218 -3.91 17.32 2.12
CA ILE A 218 -5.30 17.78 2.36
C ILE A 218 -5.55 18.05 3.85
N ILE A 219 -5.20 17.09 4.71
CA ILE A 219 -5.37 17.22 6.16
C ILE A 219 -4.43 18.29 6.72
N GLY A 220 -3.20 18.37 6.22
CA GLY A 220 -2.21 19.37 6.63
C GLY A 220 -2.65 20.80 6.33
N ASP A 221 -3.18 21.03 5.12
CA ASP A 221 -3.70 22.33 4.68
C ASP A 221 -4.90 22.74 5.52
N ALA A 222 -5.82 21.80 5.82
CA ALA A 222 -6.94 22.06 6.71
C ALA A 222 -6.46 22.41 8.13
N PHE A 223 -5.50 21.67 8.67
CA PHE A 223 -4.98 21.84 10.03
C PHE A 223 -4.34 23.21 10.30
N VAL A 224 -3.69 23.81 9.30
CA VAL A 224 -3.06 25.14 9.44
C VAL A 224 -3.95 26.30 8.99
N SER A 225 -5.08 26.01 8.34
CA SER A 225 -5.98 27.03 7.82
C SER A 225 -6.80 27.68 8.95
N PRO A 226 -6.96 29.02 8.96
CA PRO A 226 -7.90 29.68 9.88
C PRO A 226 -9.36 29.33 9.57
N GLU A 227 -9.65 28.89 8.34
CA GLU A 227 -10.95 28.41 7.88
C GLU A 227 -10.76 26.97 7.34
N PRO A 228 -10.74 25.96 8.24
CA PRO A 228 -10.43 24.58 7.85
C PRO A 228 -11.54 23.99 6.99
N SER A 229 -11.19 23.48 5.81
CA SER A 229 -12.10 22.72 4.95
C SER A 229 -12.18 21.27 5.40
N ILE A 230 -13.06 20.99 6.35
CA ILE A 230 -13.28 19.64 6.90
C ILE A 230 -14.43 18.96 6.13
N PRO A 231 -14.24 17.75 5.57
CA PRO A 231 -15.31 17.02 4.90
C PRO A 231 -16.44 16.62 5.86
N SER A 232 -17.60 16.28 5.27
CA SER A 232 -18.72 15.76 6.04
C SER A 232 -18.36 14.46 6.76
N LEU A 233 -19.10 14.13 7.83
CA LEU A 233 -18.90 12.87 8.53
C LEU A 233 -19.10 11.66 7.59
N ASP A 234 -20.08 11.76 6.70
CA ASP A 234 -20.41 10.73 5.70
C ASP A 234 -19.23 10.48 4.76
N ASP A 235 -18.64 11.56 4.23
CA ASP A 235 -17.48 11.47 3.32
C ASP A 235 -16.27 10.86 4.03
N ARG A 236 -16.01 11.24 5.29
CA ARG A 236 -14.91 10.67 6.10
C ARG A 236 -15.12 9.19 6.38
N TYR A 237 -16.35 8.78 6.69
CA TYR A 237 -16.72 7.36 6.82
C TYR A 237 -16.55 6.59 5.51
N GLN A 238 -16.96 7.18 4.39
CA GLN A 238 -16.85 6.56 3.08
C GLN A 238 -15.39 6.40 2.65
N LEU A 239 -14.52 7.39 2.93
CA LEU A 239 -13.08 7.29 2.74
C LEU A 239 -12.49 6.15 3.57
N ALA A 240 -12.77 6.12 4.88
CA ALA A 240 -12.29 5.07 5.78
C ALA A 240 -12.72 3.67 5.31
N ARG A 241 -13.99 3.50 4.95
CA ARG A 241 -14.52 2.23 4.43
C ARG A 241 -13.86 1.84 3.12
N THR A 242 -13.68 2.78 2.18
CA THR A 242 -13.06 2.52 0.88
C THR A 242 -11.62 2.02 1.05
N LEU A 243 -10.86 2.64 1.95
CA LEU A 243 -9.49 2.20 2.27
C LEU A 243 -9.48 0.85 2.99
N ALA A 244 -10.43 0.58 3.88
CA ALA A 244 -10.53 -0.71 4.58
C ALA A 244 -10.84 -1.86 3.61
N VAL A 245 -11.79 -1.66 2.70
CA VAL A 245 -12.11 -2.63 1.63
C VAL A 245 -10.90 -2.86 0.72
N CYS A 246 -10.22 -1.79 0.31
CA CYS A 246 -8.97 -1.86 -0.45
C CYS A 246 -7.92 -2.73 0.25
N LEU A 247 -7.60 -2.43 1.52
CA LEU A 247 -6.60 -3.18 2.28
C LEU A 247 -7.00 -4.65 2.43
N TYR A 248 -8.28 -4.94 2.69
CA TYR A 248 -8.79 -6.31 2.81
C TYR A 248 -8.58 -7.11 1.51
N HIS A 249 -8.95 -6.54 0.35
CA HIS A 249 -8.78 -7.23 -0.93
C HIS A 249 -7.31 -7.45 -1.27
N LEU A 250 -6.46 -6.47 -0.97
CA LEU A 250 -5.01 -6.58 -1.15
C LEU A 250 -4.42 -7.71 -0.31
N GLN A 251 -4.79 -7.80 0.97
CA GLN A 251 -4.34 -8.87 1.85
C GLN A 251 -4.85 -10.24 1.39
N CYS A 252 -6.10 -10.33 0.92
CA CYS A 252 -6.64 -11.56 0.33
C CYS A 252 -5.85 -11.98 -0.92
N ALA A 253 -5.44 -11.02 -1.75
CA ALA A 253 -4.56 -11.25 -2.90
C ALA A 253 -3.08 -11.49 -2.52
N GLY A 254 -2.74 -11.52 -1.23
CA GLY A 254 -1.39 -11.81 -0.73
C GLY A 254 -0.44 -10.62 -0.78
N TRP A 255 -0.93 -9.38 -0.84
CA TRP A 255 -0.07 -8.20 -0.79
C TRP A 255 0.29 -7.80 0.64
N ILE A 256 1.53 -7.35 0.82
CA ILE A 256 1.98 -6.60 1.99
C ILE A 256 2.59 -5.28 1.48
N HIS A 257 1.97 -4.15 1.81
CA HIS A 257 2.32 -2.82 1.33
C HIS A 257 3.53 -2.21 2.07
N ARG A 258 3.62 -2.43 3.39
CA ARG A 258 4.74 -2.06 4.30
C ARG A 258 4.92 -0.56 4.59
N LYS A 259 4.15 0.31 3.94
CA LYS A 259 4.27 1.78 3.98
C LYS A 259 2.92 2.50 3.90
N ILE A 260 1.86 1.90 4.44
CA ILE A 260 0.57 2.58 4.54
C ILE A 260 0.73 3.84 5.41
N SER A 261 0.32 4.99 4.87
CA SER A 261 0.34 6.30 5.54
C SER A 261 -0.49 7.30 4.74
N SER A 262 -0.85 8.44 5.33
CA SER A 262 -1.57 9.50 4.63
C SER A 262 -0.79 10.11 3.45
N TYR A 263 0.54 9.99 3.45
CA TYR A 263 1.41 10.38 2.32
C TYR A 263 1.25 9.50 1.07
N ASN A 264 0.77 8.28 1.26
CA ASN A 264 0.63 7.25 0.23
C ASN A 264 -0.82 7.02 -0.17
N ILE A 265 -1.75 7.84 0.32
CA ILE A 265 -3.14 7.87 -0.12
C ILE A 265 -3.30 9.10 -1.01
N LEU A 266 -3.53 8.87 -2.30
CA LEU A 266 -3.56 9.89 -3.33
C LEU A 266 -4.98 10.15 -3.81
N PHE A 267 -5.21 11.39 -4.20
CA PHE A 267 -6.43 11.85 -4.84
C PHE A 267 -6.09 12.62 -6.11
N PHE A 268 -6.94 12.48 -7.10
CA PHE A 268 -6.81 13.17 -8.38
C PHE A 268 -7.92 14.20 -8.51
N LYS A 269 -7.57 15.39 -8.99
CA LYS A 269 -8.57 16.40 -9.34
C LYS A 269 -9.32 15.92 -10.58
N ASP A 270 -10.64 15.99 -10.54
CA ASP A 270 -11.47 15.68 -11.70
C ASP A 270 -11.23 16.71 -12.82
N GLY A 271 -11.06 16.24 -14.05
CA GLY A 271 -10.74 17.07 -15.21
C GLY A 271 -11.83 18.08 -15.57
N ALA A 272 -13.09 17.79 -15.25
CA ALA A 272 -14.22 18.66 -15.58
C ALA A 272 -14.48 19.71 -14.49
N SER A 273 -14.42 19.31 -13.22
CA SER A 273 -14.77 20.16 -12.07
C SER A 273 -13.56 20.79 -11.38
N GLY A 274 -12.36 20.25 -11.57
CA GLY A 274 -11.14 20.65 -10.87
C GLY A 274 -11.14 20.33 -9.37
N LYS A 275 -12.13 19.58 -8.88
CA LYS A 275 -12.30 19.25 -7.46
C LYS A 275 -11.71 17.88 -7.14
N VAL A 276 -11.31 17.72 -5.88
CA VAL A 276 -10.94 16.41 -5.32
C VAL A 276 -12.18 15.80 -4.68
N ASP A 277 -12.50 14.57 -5.05
CA ASP A 277 -13.45 13.72 -4.32
C ASP A 277 -12.68 12.88 -3.30
N ILE A 278 -12.84 13.21 -2.01
CA ILE A 278 -12.13 12.51 -0.94
C ILE A 278 -12.62 11.08 -0.74
N THR A 279 -13.75 10.69 -1.34
CA THR A 279 -14.28 9.32 -1.27
C THR A 279 -13.65 8.38 -2.30
N GLN A 280 -12.82 8.90 -3.21
CA GLN A 280 -12.16 8.16 -4.29
C GLN A 280 -10.62 8.14 -4.13
N PRO A 281 -10.08 7.55 -3.05
CA PRO A 281 -8.64 7.45 -2.84
C PRO A 281 -7.99 6.41 -3.76
N TYR A 282 -6.69 6.58 -3.99
CA TYR A 282 -5.80 5.56 -4.55
C TYR A 282 -4.64 5.29 -3.58
N LEU A 283 -4.37 4.02 -3.31
CA LEU A 283 -3.19 3.62 -2.54
C LEU A 283 -1.97 3.58 -3.47
N ALA A 284 -0.91 4.27 -3.07
CA ALA A 284 0.33 4.45 -3.82
C ALA A 284 1.57 4.11 -2.96
N GLY A 285 2.78 4.20 -3.51
CA GLY A 285 3.99 3.84 -2.77
C GLY A 285 4.29 2.33 -2.76
N TRP A 286 3.89 1.64 -3.82
CA TRP A 286 4.03 0.19 -4.01
C TRP A 286 5.45 -0.31 -4.19
N GLN A 287 6.44 0.58 -4.30
CA GLN A 287 7.81 0.14 -4.54
C GLN A 287 8.33 -0.69 -3.35
N TYR A 288 7.83 -0.42 -2.14
CA TYR A 288 8.16 -1.18 -0.93
C TYR A 288 7.33 -2.45 -0.76
N ALA A 289 6.26 -2.63 -1.54
CA ALA A 289 5.36 -3.76 -1.41
C ALA A 289 6.04 -5.08 -1.79
N ARG A 290 5.56 -6.17 -1.20
CA ARG A 290 6.05 -7.53 -1.44
C ARG A 290 4.89 -8.51 -1.56
N PRO A 291 5.05 -9.53 -2.42
CA PRO A 291 4.31 -10.79 -2.31
C PRO A 291 4.44 -11.42 -0.93
N ASP A 292 3.33 -11.92 -0.40
CA ASP A 292 3.28 -12.80 0.75
C ASP A 292 3.76 -14.21 0.34
N GLY A 293 4.80 -14.74 0.98
CA GLY A 293 5.35 -16.05 0.65
C GLY A 293 6.68 -16.40 1.33
N GLU A 294 6.72 -17.57 1.97
CA GLU A 294 7.87 -18.11 2.72
C GLU A 294 8.99 -18.70 1.83
N ASP A 295 8.72 -18.94 0.53
CA ASP A 295 9.62 -19.68 -0.38
C ASP A 295 10.64 -18.83 -1.15
N PHE A 296 10.66 -17.51 -0.95
CA PHE A 296 11.81 -16.71 -1.37
C PHE A 296 12.98 -17.09 -0.47
N PRO A 297 14.17 -17.51 -0.96
CA PRO A 297 15.25 -17.99 -0.11
C PRO A 297 15.57 -16.96 0.98
N LEU A 298 14.98 -17.21 2.16
CA LEU A 298 14.84 -16.27 3.26
C LEU A 298 16.23 -15.86 3.76
N ALA A 299 17.24 -16.70 3.54
CA ALA A 299 18.62 -16.48 3.94
C ALA A 299 19.37 -15.39 3.18
N ALA A 300 19.04 -15.09 1.91
CA ALA A 300 19.78 -14.11 1.10
C ALA A 300 19.13 -12.70 1.10
N ILE A 301 17.86 -12.61 1.47
CA ILE A 301 17.02 -11.41 1.26
C ILE A 301 16.74 -10.67 2.56
N HIS A 302 16.60 -11.41 3.67
CA HIS A 302 16.23 -10.83 4.96
C HIS A 302 17.35 -10.10 5.68
N ILE A 303 18.60 -10.27 5.27
CA ILE A 303 19.70 -9.94 6.18
C ILE A 303 19.68 -8.44 6.52
N LYS A 304 19.61 -7.51 5.56
CA LYS A 304 19.73 -6.07 5.91
C LYS A 304 19.11 -5.06 4.93
N SER A 305 18.49 -5.50 3.83
CA SER A 305 18.16 -4.65 2.68
C SER A 305 17.36 -3.38 3.01
N GLU A 306 16.46 -3.44 3.99
CA GLU A 306 15.52 -2.33 4.28
C GLU A 306 15.33 -2.05 5.79
N GLY A 307 16.03 -2.81 6.65
CA GLY A 307 15.95 -2.68 8.11
C GLY A 307 16.55 -1.38 8.67
N TYR A 308 17.31 -0.65 7.87
CA TYR A 308 17.96 0.60 8.26
C TYR A 308 17.15 1.88 7.96
N ALA A 309 15.90 1.76 7.48
CA ALA A 309 14.95 2.88 7.58
C ALA A 309 14.58 3.20 9.05
N LEU A 310 15.10 2.43 10.01
CA LEU A 310 15.06 2.75 11.44
C LEU A 310 16.25 3.63 11.90
N GLY A 311 17.35 3.69 11.13
CA GLY A 311 18.61 4.33 11.55
C GLY A 311 19.13 5.45 10.64
N SER A 312 18.62 5.59 9.42
CA SER A 312 18.93 6.73 8.56
C SER A 312 17.63 7.28 8.02
N ILE A 313 17.32 8.51 8.43
CA ILE A 313 16.13 9.29 8.09
C ILE A 313 14.94 9.07 9.04
N SER A 314 15.10 9.54 10.28
CA SER A 314 13.99 10.13 11.03
C SER A 314 13.63 11.46 10.35
N LEU A 315 12.97 11.40 9.19
CA LEU A 315 12.21 12.54 8.68
C LEU A 315 10.77 12.35 9.11
N GLY A 316 10.33 13.17 10.05
CA GLY A 316 8.91 13.42 10.28
C GLY A 316 8.07 12.26 10.80
N ASP A 317 6.78 12.53 10.77
CA ASP A 317 5.64 11.69 11.16
C ASP A 317 5.57 10.28 10.52
N PHE A 318 6.39 9.92 9.53
CA PHE A 318 6.40 8.56 8.94
C PHE A 318 6.70 7.45 9.94
N GLY A 319 7.58 7.71 10.92
CA GLY A 319 7.87 6.75 12.00
C GLY A 319 6.64 6.41 12.82
N MET A 320 5.67 7.32 12.89
CA MET A 320 4.46 7.19 13.72
C MET A 320 3.48 6.14 13.19
N TYR A 321 3.64 5.69 11.94
CA TYR A 321 2.82 4.62 11.34
C TYR A 321 3.41 3.23 11.55
N ILE A 322 4.64 3.12 12.07
CA ILE A 322 5.35 1.85 12.16
C ILE A 322 4.92 1.07 13.40
N HIS A 323 4.53 -0.20 13.19
CA HIS A 323 4.12 -1.09 14.26
C HIS A 323 5.21 -1.31 15.33
N PRO A 324 4.86 -1.32 16.64
CA PRO A 324 5.80 -1.49 17.76
C PRO A 324 6.81 -2.65 17.60
N SER A 325 6.39 -3.81 17.11
CA SER A 325 7.26 -5.00 16.95
C SER A 325 8.38 -4.82 15.91
N ARG A 326 8.33 -3.77 15.10
CA ARG A 326 9.35 -3.46 14.07
C ARG A 326 10.50 -2.62 14.62
N TRP A 327 10.35 -2.05 15.82
CA TRP A 327 11.41 -1.31 16.45
C TRP A 327 12.37 -2.29 17.12
N VAL A 328 13.61 -2.38 16.63
CA VAL A 328 14.66 -3.22 17.23
C VAL A 328 15.62 -2.37 18.02
N ASP A 329 15.90 -2.79 19.26
CA ASP A 329 16.96 -2.23 20.08
C ASP A 329 18.34 -2.67 19.55
N GLU A 330 19.01 -1.81 18.78
CA GLU A 330 20.34 -2.07 18.24
C GLU A 330 21.46 -2.21 19.30
N TRP A 331 21.16 -2.07 20.61
CA TRP A 331 22.16 -1.99 21.69
C TRP A 331 21.88 -2.90 22.91
N GLY A 332 21.17 -4.02 22.72
CA GLY A 332 21.30 -5.13 23.67
C GLY A 332 22.76 -5.62 23.69
N PRO A 333 23.34 -5.98 24.85
CA PRO A 333 24.73 -6.45 24.90
C PRO A 333 24.88 -7.60 23.91
N ALA A 334 25.88 -7.49 23.04
CA ALA A 334 26.21 -8.45 22.00
C ALA A 334 26.35 -9.85 22.59
N HIS A 335 25.23 -10.57 22.71
CA HIS A 335 25.20 -11.98 23.02
C HIS A 335 25.02 -12.70 21.69
N ASP A 336 26.17 -13.21 21.27
CA ASP A 336 26.39 -14.16 20.18
C ASP A 336 26.14 -13.67 18.76
N SER A 337 27.22 -13.80 17.99
CA SER A 337 27.41 -13.56 16.57
C SER A 337 26.58 -14.49 15.65
N GLN A 338 25.30 -14.65 15.96
CA GLN A 338 24.29 -15.20 15.05
C GLN A 338 23.22 -14.13 14.84
N ALA A 339 23.46 -13.28 13.84
CA ALA A 339 22.52 -12.37 13.17
C ALA A 339 21.21 -12.09 13.94
N SER A 340 21.12 -10.92 14.57
CA SER A 340 19.86 -10.32 15.01
C SER A 340 18.90 -10.17 13.82
N LYS A 341 18.11 -11.22 13.56
CA LYS A 341 17.13 -11.27 12.47
C LYS A 341 15.95 -10.38 12.86
N LEU A 342 15.79 -9.25 12.18
CA LEU A 342 14.50 -8.54 12.15
C LEU A 342 13.42 -9.53 11.68
N PRO A 343 12.26 -9.62 12.35
CA PRO A 343 11.19 -10.49 11.87
C PRO A 343 10.75 -10.06 10.45
N PRO A 344 10.15 -10.95 9.64
CA PRO A 344 9.58 -10.58 8.36
C PRO A 344 8.48 -9.52 8.51
N PHE A 345 8.19 -8.78 7.44
CA PHE A 345 7.00 -7.95 7.40
C PHE A 345 5.78 -8.84 7.22
N GLN A 346 4.81 -8.68 8.11
CA GLN A 346 3.54 -9.39 8.14
C GLN A 346 2.37 -8.44 7.85
N LYS A 347 1.22 -8.99 7.46
CA LYS A 347 -0.02 -8.24 7.18
C LYS A 347 -0.49 -7.38 8.36
N VAL A 348 -0.26 -7.84 9.59
CA VAL A 348 -0.61 -7.11 10.83
C VAL A 348 0.08 -5.75 10.93
N HIS A 349 1.26 -5.58 10.33
CA HIS A 349 1.95 -4.30 10.33
C HIS A 349 1.23 -3.26 9.47
N ASP A 350 0.69 -3.67 8.32
CA ASP A 350 -0.13 -2.80 7.47
C ASP A 350 -1.45 -2.45 8.14
N ILE A 351 -2.05 -3.38 8.87
CA ILE A 351 -3.28 -3.15 9.66
C ILE A 351 -3.04 -2.08 10.73
N TYR A 352 -1.91 -2.14 11.44
CA TYR A 352 -1.55 -1.11 12.41
C TYR A 352 -1.38 0.26 11.76
N SER A 353 -0.59 0.33 10.67
CA SER A 353 -0.38 1.57 9.93
C SER A 353 -1.71 2.15 9.40
N PHE A 354 -2.64 1.29 9.00
CA PHE A 354 -3.99 1.69 8.63
C PHE A 354 -4.81 2.22 9.81
N GLY A 355 -4.69 1.62 11.00
CA GLY A 355 -5.28 2.15 12.24
C GLY A 355 -4.83 3.59 12.53
N VAL A 356 -3.56 3.90 12.29
CA VAL A 356 -3.02 5.28 12.42
C VAL A 356 -3.67 6.22 11.40
N VAL A 357 -3.84 5.80 10.14
CA VAL A 357 -4.55 6.58 9.12
C VAL A 357 -6.02 6.83 9.50
N LEU A 358 -6.70 5.82 10.07
CA LEU A 358 -8.08 5.99 10.52
C LEU A 358 -8.20 7.03 11.66
N VAL A 359 -7.19 7.15 12.51
CA VAL A 359 -7.12 8.22 13.53
C VAL A 359 -7.00 9.59 12.87
N GLU A 360 -6.16 9.73 11.84
CA GLU A 360 -6.04 10.99 11.09
C GLU A 360 -7.37 11.38 10.42
N ILE A 361 -8.07 10.42 9.81
CA ILE A 361 -9.38 10.66 9.18
C ILE A 361 -10.41 11.09 10.23
N ALA A 362 -10.40 10.47 11.42
CA ALA A 362 -11.38 10.74 12.46
C ALA A 362 -11.26 12.14 13.07
N PHE A 363 -10.05 12.62 13.31
CA PHE A 363 -9.83 13.99 13.79
C PHE A 363 -9.74 15.00 12.65
N TRP A 364 -9.50 14.53 11.42
CA TRP A 364 -9.10 15.36 10.29
C TRP A 364 -7.87 16.22 10.60
N GLU A 365 -6.93 15.63 11.34
CA GLU A 365 -5.67 16.23 11.76
C GLU A 365 -4.51 15.29 11.41
N PRO A 366 -3.33 15.83 11.06
CA PRO A 366 -2.19 14.99 10.74
C PRO A 366 -1.69 14.33 12.02
N ILE A 367 -1.15 13.11 11.92
CA ILE A 367 -0.91 12.30 13.13
C ILE A 367 0.05 12.95 14.15
N PHE A 368 1.00 13.76 13.70
CA PHE A 368 1.90 14.51 14.58
C PHE A 368 1.18 15.54 15.47
N ALA A 369 -0.06 15.93 15.14
CA ALA A 369 -0.88 16.81 15.94
C ALA A 369 -1.28 16.19 17.29
N LEU A 370 -1.22 14.86 17.45
CA LEU A 370 -1.46 14.22 18.74
C LEU A 370 -0.27 14.34 19.71
N VAL A 371 0.88 14.80 19.23
CA VAL A 371 2.09 14.94 20.04
C VAL A 371 2.17 16.35 20.65
N SER A 372 2.83 16.52 21.80
CA SER A 372 3.01 17.84 22.43
C SER A 372 3.72 18.84 21.51
N SER A 373 3.40 20.12 21.64
CA SER A 373 3.97 21.20 20.81
C SER A 373 5.50 21.23 20.83
N GLU A 374 6.12 20.94 21.98
CA GLU A 374 7.59 20.85 22.11
C GLU A 374 8.18 19.75 21.22
N LYS A 375 7.55 18.57 21.21
CA LYS A 375 8.00 17.45 20.37
C LYS A 375 7.77 17.76 18.90
N ARG A 376 6.68 18.44 18.52
CA ARG A 376 6.41 18.85 17.12
C ARG A 376 7.51 19.76 16.57
N GLU A 377 7.96 20.73 17.36
CA GLU A 377 9.03 21.63 16.92
C GLU A 377 10.36 20.89 16.74
N LYS A 378 10.67 19.90 17.59
CA LYS A 378 11.83 19.02 17.41
C LYS A 378 11.74 18.21 16.11
N MET A 379 10.57 17.69 15.75
CA MET A 379 10.36 16.95 14.49
C MET A 379 10.54 17.84 13.25
N LYS A 380 10.06 19.09 13.29
CA LYS A 380 10.20 20.04 12.19
C LYS A 380 11.66 20.41 11.93
N ALA A 381 12.48 20.42 12.97
CA ALA A 381 13.88 20.83 12.88
C ALA A 381 14.79 19.83 12.13
N LEU A 382 14.27 18.68 11.65
CA LEU A 382 15.06 17.58 11.09
C LEU A 382 16.17 17.08 12.02
N GLU A 383 16.18 17.55 13.28
CA GLU A 383 16.98 16.99 14.33
C GLU A 383 16.50 15.57 14.49
N VAL A 384 17.45 14.63 14.40
CA VAL A 384 17.24 13.23 14.70
C VAL A 384 16.49 13.21 16.02
N CYS A 385 15.17 12.99 15.98
CA CYS A 385 14.41 12.79 17.20
C CYS A 385 15.09 11.61 17.85
N GLU A 386 15.87 11.89 18.91
CA GLU A 386 16.47 10.90 19.77
C GLU A 386 15.43 9.82 19.95
N ARG A 387 15.77 8.60 19.51
CA ARG A 387 15.04 7.35 19.72
C ARG A 387 13.61 7.68 20.12
N TRP A 388 12.80 8.11 19.14
CA TRP A 388 11.42 8.55 19.38
C TRP A 388 10.81 7.59 20.39
N ASP A 389 9.94 8.09 21.26
CA ASP A 389 9.29 7.32 22.32
C ASP A 389 8.41 6.19 21.73
N ASN A 390 9.02 5.24 21.01
CA ASN A 390 8.45 4.24 20.13
C ASN A 390 7.71 3.18 20.95
N VAL A 391 8.02 3.15 22.24
CA VAL A 391 7.30 2.39 23.24
C VAL A 391 6.03 3.15 23.67
N ARG A 392 6.12 4.47 23.90
CA ARG A 392 4.98 5.25 24.40
C ARG A 392 4.02 5.71 23.31
N TRP A 393 4.49 6.03 22.12
CA TRP A 393 3.64 6.52 21.03
C TRP A 393 2.49 5.57 20.69
N PRO A 394 2.70 4.26 20.54
CA PRO A 394 1.62 3.30 20.36
C PRO A 394 0.62 3.26 21.54
N LEU A 395 1.08 3.55 22.75
CA LEU A 395 0.21 3.64 23.94
C LEU A 395 -0.59 4.96 23.95
N ASP A 396 0.05 6.07 23.62
CA ASP A 396 -0.55 7.40 23.58
C ASP A 396 -1.64 7.47 22.50
N ILE A 397 -1.35 7.01 21.27
CA ILE A 397 -2.35 6.98 20.19
C ILE A 397 -3.55 6.10 20.55
N ARG A 398 -3.31 4.95 21.20
CA ARG A 398 -4.39 4.06 21.65
C ARG A 398 -5.23 4.70 22.75
N ALA A 399 -4.60 5.33 23.74
CA ALA A 399 -5.29 6.02 24.82
C ALA A 399 -6.16 7.18 24.29
N THR A 400 -5.64 7.97 23.34
CA THR A 400 -6.41 9.02 22.64
C THR A 400 -7.57 8.40 21.86
N ALA A 401 -7.32 7.31 21.12
CA ALA A 401 -8.33 6.61 20.36
C ALA A 401 -9.48 6.11 21.26
N GLU A 402 -9.17 5.48 22.40
CA GLU A 402 -10.14 4.98 23.38
C GLU A 402 -11.03 6.09 23.95
N LYS A 403 -10.41 7.24 24.26
CA LYS A 403 -11.06 8.35 24.95
C LYS A 403 -11.92 9.22 24.03
N GLU A 404 -11.46 9.49 22.80
CA GLU A 404 -11.99 10.61 22.00
C GLU A 404 -12.67 10.18 20.69
N LEU A 405 -12.29 9.05 20.07
CA LEU A 405 -12.86 8.68 18.75
C LEU A 405 -14.36 8.35 18.80
N ALA A 406 -14.87 7.89 19.94
CA ALA A 406 -16.30 7.58 20.06
C ALA A 406 -17.17 8.83 20.00
N SER A 407 -16.70 9.99 20.46
CA SER A 407 -17.43 11.25 20.33
C SER A 407 -17.28 11.86 18.94
N GLU A 408 -16.13 11.67 18.29
CA GLU A 408 -15.87 12.25 16.96
C GLU A 408 -16.54 11.47 15.82
N MET A 409 -16.43 10.15 15.84
CA MET A 409 -16.90 9.30 14.75
C MET A 409 -17.97 8.30 15.21
N GLY A 410 -18.00 7.91 16.48
CA GLY A 410 -18.93 6.91 17.01
C GLY A 410 -18.24 5.62 17.46
N VAL A 411 -18.99 4.80 18.19
CA VAL A 411 -18.46 3.60 18.87
C VAL A 411 -17.92 2.55 17.90
N SER A 412 -18.62 2.32 16.78
CA SER A 412 -18.21 1.33 15.78
C SER A 412 -16.86 1.69 15.14
N TYR A 413 -16.68 2.96 14.75
CA TYR A 413 -15.42 3.45 14.19
C TYR A 413 -14.28 3.35 15.20
N ARG A 414 -14.48 3.80 16.45
CA ARG A 414 -13.48 3.65 17.51
C ARG A 414 -13.05 2.20 17.66
N ASN A 415 -14.00 1.27 17.78
CA ASN A 415 -13.68 -0.14 17.99
C ASN A 415 -12.88 -0.70 16.81
N ALA A 416 -13.23 -0.35 15.57
CA ALA A 416 -12.47 -0.71 14.38
C ALA A 416 -11.00 -0.20 14.46
N VAL A 417 -10.81 1.06 14.86
CA VAL A 417 -9.47 1.64 15.06
C VAL A 417 -8.67 0.91 16.14
N LEU A 418 -9.30 0.61 17.27
CA LEU A 418 -8.63 -0.09 18.37
C LEU A 418 -8.22 -1.52 17.97
N ASN A 419 -9.06 -2.22 17.22
CA ASN A 419 -8.73 -3.54 16.67
C ASN A 419 -7.51 -3.46 15.73
N CYS A 420 -7.40 -2.39 14.93
CA CYS A 420 -6.20 -2.17 14.12
C CYS A 420 -4.94 -1.89 14.95
N LEU A 421 -5.04 -1.06 16.00
CA LEU A 421 -3.89 -0.62 16.80
C LEU A 421 -3.40 -1.67 17.81
N GLN A 422 -4.27 -2.57 18.27
CA GLN A 422 -3.91 -3.65 19.20
C GLN A 422 -3.27 -4.85 18.49
N GLY A 423 -3.47 -4.96 17.16
CA GLY A 423 -3.23 -6.17 16.41
C GLY A 423 -4.41 -7.13 16.62
N LEU A 424 -5.11 -7.47 15.54
CA LEU A 424 -6.12 -8.52 15.55
C LEU A 424 -5.51 -9.80 16.15
N ASP A 425 -6.23 -10.46 17.07
CA ASP A 425 -5.76 -11.58 17.92
C ASP A 425 -4.66 -12.44 17.25
N ASN A 426 -3.39 -12.04 17.48
CA ASN A 426 -2.06 -12.55 17.09
C ASN A 426 -1.93 -13.86 16.27
N VAL A 427 -2.76 -14.11 15.27
CA VAL A 427 -2.67 -15.27 14.37
C VAL A 427 -2.62 -14.76 12.93
N GLU A 428 -1.52 -15.03 12.23
CA GLU A 428 -1.39 -14.69 10.80
C GLU A 428 -2.41 -15.46 9.95
N ASP A 429 -2.64 -16.73 10.29
CA ASP A 429 -3.71 -17.53 9.71
C ASP A 429 -5.06 -16.96 10.15
N GLY A 430 -5.89 -16.55 9.19
CA GLY A 430 -7.18 -15.95 9.51
C GLY A 430 -7.20 -14.43 9.61
N VAL A 431 -6.05 -13.74 9.49
CA VAL A 431 -5.99 -12.30 9.71
C VAL A 431 -6.91 -11.52 8.75
N GLU A 432 -7.05 -11.94 7.50
CA GLU A 432 -7.92 -11.29 6.52
C GLU A 432 -9.40 -11.40 6.94
N LYS A 433 -9.81 -12.56 7.44
CA LYS A 433 -11.16 -12.80 7.95
C LYS A 433 -11.44 -11.96 9.18
N GLN A 434 -10.50 -11.94 10.13
CA GLN A 434 -10.64 -11.11 11.33
C GLN A 434 -10.72 -9.63 10.95
N PHE A 435 -9.87 -9.16 10.03
CA PHE A 435 -9.85 -7.78 9.57
C PHE A 435 -11.19 -7.39 8.93
N PHE A 436 -11.78 -8.27 8.12
CA PHE A 436 -13.10 -8.02 7.56
C PHE A 436 -14.15 -7.78 8.65
N TRP A 437 -14.33 -8.73 9.55
CA TRP A 437 -15.43 -8.69 10.53
C TRP A 437 -15.21 -7.68 11.66
N GLN A 438 -13.96 -7.40 12.02
CA GLN A 438 -13.62 -6.51 13.12
C GLN A 438 -13.39 -5.06 12.67
N VAL A 439 -13.12 -4.81 11.38
CA VAL A 439 -12.79 -3.49 10.85
C VAL A 439 -13.71 -3.13 9.67
N VAL A 440 -13.63 -3.86 8.55
CA VAL A 440 -14.36 -3.50 7.32
C VAL A 440 -15.87 -3.45 7.53
N ASP A 441 -16.42 -4.46 8.20
CA ASP A 441 -17.84 -4.53 8.55
C ASP A 441 -18.27 -3.40 9.49
N LYS A 442 -17.41 -3.03 10.45
CA LYS A 442 -17.69 -1.98 11.45
C LYS A 442 -17.66 -0.57 10.88
N LEU A 443 -16.98 -0.38 9.74
CA LEU A 443 -16.92 0.90 9.03
C LEU A 443 -18.08 1.07 8.02
N LYS A 444 -19.07 0.18 8.03
CA LYS A 444 -20.32 0.41 7.29
C LYS A 444 -21.07 1.56 7.93
N TYR A 445 -21.18 2.65 7.19
CA TYR A 445 -22.05 3.74 7.56
C TYR A 445 -23.47 3.39 7.13
N THR A 446 -24.33 3.03 8.09
CA THR A 446 -25.78 3.01 7.88
C THR A 446 -26.29 4.44 8.04
N CYS A 447 -26.49 5.14 6.93
CA CYS A 447 -27.45 6.24 6.93
C CYS A 447 -28.77 5.64 7.40
N ILE A 448 -29.28 6.08 8.54
CA ILE A 448 -30.70 5.93 8.82
C ILE A 448 -31.38 6.87 7.82
N THR A 449 -31.68 6.36 6.63
CA THR A 449 -32.61 7.02 5.73
C THR A 449 -33.96 6.95 6.42
N GLU A 450 -34.38 8.07 7.03
CA GLU A 450 -35.74 8.26 7.56
C GLU A 450 -36.80 8.09 6.46
#